data_AF-A0A1T4K5D2-F1
#
_entry.id   AF-A0A1T4K5D2-F1
#
_cell.length_a   1.000
_cell.length_b   1.000
_cell.length_c   1.000
_cell.angle_alpha   90.00
_cell.angle_beta   90.00
_cell.angle_gamma   90.00
#
_symmetry.space_group_name_H-M   'P 1'
#
loop_
_entity.id
_entity.type
_entity.pdbx_description
1 polymer ?
#
loop_
_entity_poly.entity_id
_entity_poly.type
_entity_poly.pdbx_seq_one_letter_code
_entity_poly.pdbx_strand_id
1 'polypeptide(L)' 'MQQVPVTVFRKHIPEYLGKVRQGEGLSLTSRGREVARLVPPEDTRLSAREQLQALRAHCRVDDVVSPIDTEWEAERADT' A
#
# COMPACT_ATOMS: atom_id res chain seq x y z
N MET A 1 -6.55 -15.37 8.30
CA MET A 1 -5.25 -15.00 8.90
C MET A 1 -4.98 -15.96 10.04
N GLN A 2 -3.89 -16.73 9.98
CA GLN A 2 -3.62 -17.83 10.90
C GLN A 2 -2.92 -17.32 12.18
N GLN A 3 -3.36 -17.74 13.35
CA GLN A 3 -2.73 -17.39 14.63
C GLN A 3 -1.76 -18.48 15.09
N VAL A 4 -0.52 -18.12 15.39
CA VAL A 4 0.53 -19.06 15.80
C VAL A 4 1.26 -18.55 17.04
N PRO A 5 1.40 -19.36 18.10
CA PRO A 5 2.21 -18.98 19.25
C PRO A 5 3.67 -18.77 18.87
N VAL A 6 4.33 -17.76 19.43
CA VAL A 6 5.75 -17.45 19.18
C VAL A 6 6.66 -18.67 19.43
N THR A 7 6.30 -19.52 20.41
CA THR A 7 7.04 -20.76 20.71
C THR A 7 6.98 -21.79 19.60
N VAL A 8 5.82 -21.91 18.93
CA VAL A 8 5.62 -22.82 17.79
C VAL A 8 6.30 -22.24 16.55
N PHE A 9 6.13 -20.93 16.33
CA PHE A 9 6.80 -20.23 15.23
C PHE A 9 8.32 -20.41 15.29
N ARG A 10 8.95 -20.27 16.47
CA ARG A 10 10.40 -20.45 16.64
C ARG A 10 10.90 -21.85 16.25
N LYS A 11 10.08 -22.88 16.43
CA LYS A 11 10.44 -24.27 16.08
C LYS A 11 10.33 -24.56 14.58
N HIS A 12 9.47 -23.84 13.87
CA HIS A 12 9.15 -24.08 12.46
C HIS A 12 9.27 -22.81 11.61
N ILE A 13 10.27 -21.97 11.91
CA ILE A 13 10.50 -20.69 11.21
C ILE A 13 10.49 -20.85 9.67
N PRO A 14 11.24 -21.80 9.07
CA PRO A 14 11.33 -21.90 7.62
C PRO A 14 9.98 -22.20 6.95
N GLU A 15 9.17 -23.06 7.58
CA GLU A 15 7.87 -23.46 7.05
C GLU A 15 6.88 -22.30 7.05
N TYR A 16 6.81 -21.57 8.18
CA TYR A 16 5.92 -20.42 8.29
C TYR A 16 6.37 -19.26 7.40
N LEU A 17 7.67 -19.02 7.24
CA LEU A 17 8.17 -18.04 6.27
C LEU A 17 7.83 -18.44 4.83
N GLY A 18 7.83 -19.74 4.51
CA GLY A 18 7.37 -20.24 3.22
C GLY A 18 5.90 -19.88 2.95
N LYS A 19 5.02 -20.09 3.94
CA LYS A 19 3.59 -19.72 3.86
C LYS A 19 3.40 -18.22 3.68
N VAL A 20 4.15 -17.40 4.43
CA VAL A 20 4.11 -15.93 4.29
C VAL A 20 4.56 -15.47 2.92
N ARG A 21 5.61 -16.09 2.34
CA ARG A 21 6.06 -15.79 0.97
C ARG A 21 5.04 -16.15 -0.11
N GLN A 22 4.16 -17.11 0.15
CA GLN A 22 3.06 -17.49 -0.76
C GLN A 22 1.85 -16.55 -0.65
N GLY A 23 1.90 -15.55 0.23
CA GLY A 23 0.83 -14.56 0.41
C GLY A 23 -0.02 -14.79 1.65
N GLU A 24 0.25 -15.82 2.46
CA GLU A 24 -0.52 -16.08 3.67
C GLU A 24 -0.08 -15.18 4.84
N GLY A 25 -0.98 -14.30 5.30
CA GLY A 25 -0.75 -13.50 6.51
C GLY A 25 -0.78 -14.35 7.79
N LEU A 26 0.21 -14.15 8.66
CA LEU A 26 0.38 -14.88 9.92
C LEU A 26 0.37 -13.92 11.12
N SER A 27 -0.47 -14.18 12.12
CA SER A 27 -0.48 -13.44 13.39
C SER A 27 0.27 -14.25 14.46
N LEU A 28 1.29 -13.65 15.05
CA LEU A 28 2.04 -14.23 16.16
C LEU A 28 1.38 -13.88 17.48
N THR A 29 1.22 -14.89 18.34
CA THR A 29 0.65 -14.72 19.68
C THR A 29 1.63 -15.10 20.78
N SER A 30 1.59 -14.36 21.89
CA SER A 30 2.30 -14.69 23.12
C SER A 30 1.32 -14.65 24.27
N ARG A 31 1.20 -15.75 25.03
CA ARG A 31 0.27 -15.88 26.16
C ARG A 31 -1.17 -15.46 25.81
N GLY A 32 -1.62 -15.82 24.60
CA GLY A 32 -2.97 -15.51 24.11
C GLY A 32 -3.18 -14.07 23.59
N ARG A 33 -2.13 -13.24 23.56
CA ARG A 33 -2.19 -11.89 22.97
C ARG A 33 -1.44 -11.83 21.65
N GLU A 34 -2.00 -11.16 20.65
CA GLU A 34 -1.31 -10.86 19.39
C GLU A 34 -0.14 -9.91 19.67
N VAL A 35 1.06 -10.28 19.21
CA VAL A 35 2.30 -9.51 19.44
C VAL A 35 2.95 -9.02 18.16
N ALA A 36 2.71 -9.71 17.04
CA ALA A 36 3.25 -9.32 15.74
C ALA A 36 2.42 -9.93 14.61
N ARG A 37 2.57 -9.37 13.41
CA ARG A 37 1.98 -9.90 12.18
C ARG A 37 3.08 -10.01 11.13
N LEU A 38 3.18 -11.16 10.49
CA LEU A 38 4.02 -11.37 9.32
C LEU A 38 3.13 -11.30 8.09
N VAL A 39 3.51 -10.42 7.19
CA VAL A 39 2.92 -10.28 5.87
C VAL A 39 4.04 -10.45 4.83
N PRO A 40 3.72 -10.92 3.61
CA PRO A 40 4.67 -10.91 2.52
C PRO A 40 5.25 -9.50 2.35
N PRO A 41 6.54 -9.37 1.98
CA PRO A 41 7.09 -8.08 1.61
C PRO A 41 6.33 -7.54 0.39
N GLU A 42 5.74 -6.37 0.52
CA GLU A 42 5.15 -5.67 -0.61
C GLU A 42 6.26 -5.18 -1.54
N ASP A 43 6.15 -5.49 -2.84
CA ASP A 43 6.96 -4.82 -3.84
C ASP A 43 6.43 -3.39 -4.00
N THR A 44 7.01 -2.48 -3.22
CA THR A 44 6.60 -1.07 -3.17
C THR A 44 6.66 -0.41 -4.55
N ARG A 45 7.57 -0.87 -5.42
CA ARG A 45 7.70 -0.33 -6.78
C ARG A 45 6.56 -0.81 -7.66
N LEU A 46 6.21 -2.09 -7.59
CA LEU A 46 5.08 -2.63 -8.34
C LEU A 46 3.76 -1.98 -7.89
N SER A 47 3.54 -1.91 -6.58
CA SER A 47 2.36 -1.28 -5.96
C SER A 47 2.22 0.20 -6.36
N ALA A 48 3.30 0.97 -6.29
CA ALA A 48 3.29 2.37 -6.74
C ALA A 48 2.92 2.49 -8.23
N ARG A 49 3.38 1.56 -9.07
CA ARG A 49 3.09 1.57 -10.51
C ARG A 49 1.63 1.23 -10.79
N GLU A 50 1.07 0.27 -10.06
CA GLU A 50 -0.35 -0.08 -10.13
C GLU A 50 -1.24 1.07 -9.66
N GLN A 51 -0.87 1.75 -8.57
CA GLN A 51 -1.55 2.95 -8.08
C GLN A 51 -1.54 4.07 -9.12
N LEU A 52 -0.39 4.35 -9.73
CA LEU A 52 -0.28 5.34 -10.81
C LEU A 52 -1.11 4.96 -12.03
N GLN A 53 -1.19 3.67 -12.37
CA GLN A 53 -2.01 3.19 -13.48
C GLN A 53 -3.51 3.32 -13.18
N ALA A 54 -3.95 3.07 -11.95
CA ALA A 54 -5.32 3.31 -11.52
C ALA A 54 -5.66 4.81 -11.56
N LEU A 55 -4.77 5.67 -11.06
CA LEU A 55 -4.91 7.13 -11.12
C LEU A 55 -5.03 7.63 -12.56
N ARG A 56 -4.24 7.09 -13.49
CA ARG A 56 -4.29 7.45 -14.91
C ARG A 56 -5.69 7.27 -15.52
N ALA A 57 -6.48 6.29 -15.07
CA ALA A 57 -7.85 6.10 -15.56
C ALA A 57 -8.80 7.26 -15.20
N HIS A 58 -8.46 8.02 -14.16
CA HIS A 58 -9.23 9.17 -13.68
C HIS A 58 -8.63 10.52 -14.12
N CYS A 59 -7.39 10.52 -14.61
CA CYS A 59 -6.74 11.73 -15.12
C CYS A 59 -7.20 12.01 -16.55
N ARG A 60 -7.88 13.15 -16.75
CA ARG A 60 -8.14 13.71 -18.07
C ARG A 60 -6.91 14.51 -18.48
N VAL A 61 -6.17 14.03 -19.48
CA VAL A 61 -5.15 14.85 -20.15
C VAL A 61 -5.91 15.75 -21.12
N ASP A 62 -6.21 16.95 -20.67
CA ASP A 62 -6.77 18.01 -21.52
C ASP A 62 -5.66 19.00 -21.88
N ASP A 63 -5.91 19.83 -22.88
CA ASP A 63 -4.98 20.82 -23.33
C ASP A 63 -4.81 21.94 -22.28
N VAL A 64 -3.68 21.94 -21.58
CA VAL A 64 -3.34 22.95 -20.56
C VAL A 64 -3.00 24.32 -21.18
N VAL A 65 -3.01 24.43 -22.51
CA VAL A 65 -2.72 25.68 -23.23
C VAL A 65 -3.98 26.49 -23.54
N SER A 66 -5.11 26.17 -22.88
CA SER A 66 -6.32 26.98 -22.87
C SER A 66 -6.04 28.44 -22.46
N PRO A 67 -6.81 29.42 -22.95
CA PRO A 67 -6.30 30.65 -23.54
C PRO A 67 -5.61 31.59 -22.54
N ILE A 68 -4.43 32.11 -22.92
CA ILE A 68 -3.67 33.13 -22.16
C ILE A 68 -4.39 34.47 -21.98
N ASP A 69 -5.50 34.67 -22.69
CA ASP A 69 -6.36 35.85 -22.70
C ASP A 69 -7.56 35.74 -21.73
N THR A 70 -7.53 34.78 -20.81
CA THR A 70 -8.54 34.63 -19.76
C THR A 70 -8.06 35.27 -18.45
N GLU A 71 -8.79 36.26 -17.94
CA GLU A 71 -8.54 36.83 -16.60
C GLU A 71 -8.65 35.74 -15.52
N TRP A 72 -7.64 35.63 -14.67
CA TRP A 72 -7.60 34.62 -13.63
C TRP A 72 -8.29 35.15 -12.36
N GLU A 73 -9.17 34.36 -11.73
CA GLU A 73 -9.90 34.81 -10.52
C GLU A 73 -8.99 35.25 -9.36
N ALA A 74 -7.74 34.79 -9.35
CA ALA A 74 -6.72 35.23 -8.40
C ALA A 74 -6.37 36.72 -8.51
N GLU A 75 -6.60 37.36 -9.66
CA GLU A 75 -6.34 38.79 -9.88
C GLU A 75 -7.48 39.69 -9.38
N ARG A 76 -8.64 39.13 -9.02
CA ARG A 76 -9.82 39.91 -8.55
C ARG A 76 -9.77 40.29 -7.07
N ALA A 77 -8.77 39.81 -6.32
CA ALA A 77 -8.69 40.02 -4.87
C ALA A 77 -8.14 41.39 -4.46
N ASP A 78 -7.59 42.16 -5.39
CA ASP A 78 -7.01 43.49 -5.14
C ASP A 78 -7.75 44.57 -5.95
N THR A 79 -8.97 44.94 -5.57
CA THR A 79 -9.57 46.25 -5.91
C THR A 79 -10.51 46.74 -4.82
#